data_AF-A0A2Z5V756-F1
#
_entry.id   AF-A0A2Z5V756-F1
#
_cell.length_a   1.000
_cell.length_b   1.000
_cell.length_c   1.000
_cell.angle_alpha   90.00
_cell.angle_beta   90.00
_cell.angle_gamma   90.00
#
_symmetry.space_group_name_H-M   'P 1'
#
loop_
_entity.id
_entity.type
_entity.pdbx_description
1 polymer ?
#
loop_
_entity_poly.entity_id
_entity_poly.type
_entity_poly.pdbx_seq_one_letter_code
_entity_poly.pdbx_strand_id
1 'polypeptide(L)' 'MLVIHPEECIDCGLCEPECPVNAIFAEDDLPEKYKSFLLLNDRLAKKWPNIITRKDAPADADDWKEQEDKLQYLEE' A
#
# COMPACT_ATOMS: atom_id res chain seq x y z
N MET A 1 4.33 -5.80 -3.37
CA MET A 1 3.40 -4.72 -2.97
C MET A 1 2.40 -5.26 -1.97
N LEU A 2 1.79 -4.41 -1.14
CA LEU A 2 0.69 -4.74 -0.23
C LEU A 2 -0.46 -3.74 -0.43
N VAL A 3 -1.69 -4.18 -0.20
CA VAL A 3 -2.91 -3.37 -0.34
C VAL A 3 -3.78 -3.51 0.89
N ILE A 4 -4.62 -2.51 1.16
CA ILE A 4 -5.58 -2.51 2.28
C ILE A 4 -6.97 -2.79 1.72
N HIS A 5 -7.70 -3.73 2.33
CA HIS A 5 -9.09 -4.01 1.96
C HIS A 5 -10.00 -2.92 2.54
N PRO A 6 -10.67 -2.09 1.72
CA PRO A 6 -11.43 -0.95 2.22
C PRO A 6 -12.64 -1.37 3.06
N GLU A 7 -13.32 -2.48 2.72
CA GLU A 7 -14.48 -2.96 3.48
C GLU A 7 -14.12 -3.61 4.84
N GLU A 8 -12.85 -3.99 5.06
CA GLU A 8 -12.38 -4.56 6.34
C GLU A 8 -11.61 -3.54 7.18
N CYS A 9 -11.10 -2.47 6.56
CA CYS A 9 -10.47 -1.38 7.26
C CYS A 9 -11.49 -0.67 8.16
N ILE A 10 -11.05 -0.33 9.37
CA ILE A 10 -11.86 0.38 10.37
C ILE A 10 -11.31 1.77 10.69
N ASP A 11 -10.43 2.29 9.83
CA ASP A 11 -9.86 3.63 9.92
C ASP A 11 -9.17 3.95 11.26
N CYS A 12 -8.49 2.96 11.85
CA CYS A 12 -7.83 3.13 13.15
C CYS A 12 -6.53 3.97 13.10
N GLY A 13 -5.98 4.23 11.91
CA GLY A 13 -4.75 5.03 11.70
C GLY A 13 -3.44 4.39 12.18
N LEU A 14 -3.47 3.17 12.74
CA LEU A 14 -2.27 2.57 13.35
C LEU A 14 -1.19 2.15 12.34
N CYS A 15 -1.56 1.84 11.09
CA CYS A 15 -0.62 1.39 10.08
C CYS A 15 0.15 2.52 9.40
N GLU A 16 -0.41 3.74 9.39
CA GLU A 16 0.19 4.91 8.75
C GLU A 16 1.61 5.23 9.27
N PRO A 17 1.84 5.43 10.58
CA PRO A 17 3.17 5.74 11.10
C PRO A 17 4.16 4.56 11.03
N GLU A 18 3.67 3.35 10.82
CA GLU A 18 4.49 2.13 10.79
C GLU A 18 5.11 1.88 9.40
N CYS A 19 4.62 2.56 8.36
CA CYS A 19 5.15 2.39 7.01
C CYS A 19 6.49 3.15 6.86
N PRO A 20 7.64 2.47 6.68
CA PRO A 20 8.96 3.13 6.66
C PRO A 20 9.18 4.05 5.44
N VAL A 21 8.29 4.00 4.44
CA VAL A 21 8.34 4.81 3.23
C VAL A 21 7.13 5.74 3.10
N ASN A 22 6.31 5.88 4.16
CA ASN A 22 5.15 6.76 4.21
C ASN A 22 4.18 6.57 3.02
N ALA A 23 3.90 5.30 2.66
CA ALA A 23 3.06 4.95 1.50
C ALA A 23 1.58 4.70 1.86
N ILE A 24 1.23 4.77 3.14
CA ILE A 24 -0.13 4.58 3.65
C ILE A 24 -0.70 5.95 3.97
N PHE A 25 -1.93 6.21 3.53
CA PHE A 25 -2.66 7.46 3.75
C PHE A 25 -4.09 7.12 4.14
N ALA A 26 -4.69 7.95 4.99
CA ALA A 26 -6.16 8.00 5.10
C ALA A 26 -6.75 8.44 3.77
N GLU A 27 -7.94 7.95 3.42
CA GLU A 27 -8.60 8.29 2.14
C GLU A 27 -8.79 9.81 1.98
N ASP A 28 -9.18 10.49 3.05
CA ASP A 28 -9.39 11.95 3.08
C ASP A 28 -8.09 12.76 2.90
N ASP A 29 -6.94 12.18 3.27
CA ASP A 29 -5.62 12.81 3.17
C ASP A 29 -4.82 12.36 1.94
N LEU A 30 -5.42 11.52 1.09
CA LEU A 30 -4.75 10.94 -0.06
C LEU A 30 -4.44 12.01 -1.13
N PRO A 31 -3.17 12.22 -1.50
CA PRO A 31 -2.81 13.16 -2.56
C PRO A 31 -3.48 12.82 -3.90
N GLU A 32 -3.92 13.84 -4.65
CA GLU A 32 -4.61 13.67 -5.94
C GLU A 32 -3.89 12.72 -6.91
N LYS A 33 -2.55 12.80 -6.98
CA LYS A 33 -1.73 11.94 -7.85
C LYS A 33 -1.85 10.44 -7.54
N TYR A 34 -2.32 10.08 -6.35
CA TYR A 34 -2.45 8.70 -5.89
C TYR A 34 -3.91 8.21 -5.83
N LYS A 35 -4.91 9.01 -6.25
CA LYS A 35 -6.32 8.59 -6.20
C LYS A 35 -6.62 7.30 -6.95
N SER A 36 -5.87 6.99 -8.01
CA SER A 36 -6.02 5.72 -8.74
C SER A 36 -5.75 4.49 -7.87
N PHE A 37 -5.01 4.63 -6.76
CA PHE A 37 -4.71 3.53 -5.84
C PHE A 37 -5.93 3.08 -5.03
N LEU A 38 -6.99 3.90 -4.89
CA LEU A 38 -8.22 3.48 -4.19
C LEU A 38 -8.87 2.29 -4.89
N LEU A 39 -9.10 2.39 -6.20
CA LEU A 39 -9.66 1.30 -7.01
C LEU A 39 -8.69 0.11 -7.11
N LEU A 40 -7.38 0.38 -7.11
CA LEU A 40 -6.37 -0.67 -7.13
C LEU A 40 -6.39 -1.49 -5.85
N ASN A 41 -6.47 -0.83 -4.68
CA ASN A 41 -6.56 -1.48 -3.38
C ASN A 41 -7.80 -2.35 -3.28
N ASP A 42 -8.98 -1.82 -3.63
CA ASP A 42 -10.24 -2.59 -3.62
C ASP A 42 -10.15 -3.85 -4.48
N ARG A 43 -9.69 -3.69 -5.73
CA ARG A 43 -9.59 -4.80 -6.68
C ARG A 43 -8.59 -5.86 -6.25
N LEU A 44 -7.40 -5.46 -5.81
CA LEU A 44 -6.33 -6.40 -5.45
C LEU A 44 -6.59 -7.06 -4.11
N ALA A 45 -7.20 -6.37 -3.14
CA ALA A 45 -7.54 -6.96 -1.85
C ALA A 45 -8.53 -8.13 -1.98
N LYS A 46 -9.41 -8.11 -3.00
CA LYS A 46 -10.33 -9.19 -3.33
C LYS A 46 -9.66 -10.38 -4.04
N LYS A 47 -8.45 -10.21 -4.58
CA LYS A 47 -7.73 -11.21 -5.39
C LYS A 47 -6.54 -11.83 -4.65
N TRP A 48 -5.77 -11.04 -3.91
CA TRP A 48 -4.53 -11.46 -3.27
C TRP A 48 -4.78 -12.17 -1.93
N PRO A 49 -3.86 -13.08 -1.53
CA PRO A 49 -3.96 -13.73 -0.23
C PRO A 49 -3.70 -12.76 0.93
N ASN A 50 -4.33 -13.01 2.07
CA ASN A 50 -4.14 -12.20 3.28
C ASN A 50 -2.73 -12.39 3.87
N ILE A 51 -2.08 -11.30 4.26
CA ILE A 51 -0.82 -11.28 5.03
C ILE A 51 -1.07 -10.84 6.47
N ILE A 52 -1.01 -11.79 7.41
CA ILE A 52 -1.25 -11.54 8.84
C ILE A 52 0.02 -11.51 9.70
N THR A 53 1.19 -11.71 9.09
CA THR A 53 2.47 -11.77 9.79
C THR A 53 3.53 -11.02 9.02
N ARG A 54 4.32 -10.22 9.73
CA ARG A 54 5.46 -9.49 9.17
C ARG A 54 6.45 -10.46 8.53
N LYS A 55 6.97 -10.07 7.37
CA LYS A 55 8.11 -10.70 6.70
C LYS A 55 9.20 -9.65 6.52
N ASP A 56 10.39 -10.11 6.14
CA ASP A 56 11.46 -9.20 5.74
C ASP A 56 11.07 -8.45 4.46
N ALA A 57 11.55 -7.21 4.35
CA ALA A 57 11.39 -6.42 3.13
C ALA A 57 12.14 -7.10 1.96
N PRO A 58 11.77 -6.79 0.70
CA PRO A 58 12.58 -7.18 -0.46
C PRO A 58 14.04 -6.76 -0.30
N ALA A 59 14.97 -7.57 -0.81
CA ALA A 59 16.41 -7.34 -0.64
C ALA A 59 16.89 -6.00 -1.24
N ASP A 60 16.20 -5.53 -2.28
CA ASP A 60 16.44 -4.29 -3.00
C ASP A 60 15.58 -3.12 -2.49
N ALA A 61 14.83 -3.29 -1.39
CA ALA A 61 13.86 -2.28 -0.93
C ALA A 61 14.47 -0.88 -0.74
N ASP A 62 15.73 -0.80 -0.29
CA ASP A 62 16.46 0.46 -0.11
C ASP A 62 16.67 1.22 -1.42
N ASP A 63 16.92 0.52 -2.53
CA ASP A 63 17.13 1.10 -3.86
C ASP A 63 15.84 1.74 -4.44
N TRP A 64 14.68 1.29 -3.93
CA TRP A 64 13.36 1.72 -4.40
C TRP A 64 12.70 2.78 -3.51
N LYS A 65 13.26 3.13 -2.34
CA LYS A 65 12.61 4.01 -1.36
C LYS A 65 12.22 5.38 -1.93
N GLU A 66 13.12 5.97 -2.71
CA GLU A 66 12.98 7.33 -3.23
C GLU A 66 12.47 7.39 -4.68
N GLN A 67 12.22 6.24 -5.31
CA GLN A 67 11.75 6.19 -6.70
C GLN A 67 10.25 6.50 -6.80
N GLU A 68 9.90 7.39 -7.71
CA GLU A 68 8.52 7.73 -8.08
C GLU A 68 8.01 6.82 -9.22
N ASP A 69 6.72 6.93 -9.55
CA ASP A 69 6.09 6.24 -10.69
C ASP A 69 6.30 4.71 -10.73
N LYS A 70 6.41 4.09 -9.55
CA LYS A 70 6.65 2.64 -9.40
C LYS A 70 5.49 1.74 -9.82
N LEU A 71 4.31 2.30 -10.08
CA LEU A 71 3.11 1.54 -10.45
C LEU A 71 3.32 0.67 -11.72
N GLN A 72 4.19 1.11 -12.63
CA GLN A 72 4.53 0.37 -13.85
C GLN A 72 5.23 -0.98 -13.57
N TYR A 73 5.82 -1.15 -12.39
CA TYR A 73 6.50 -2.38 -11.95
C TYR A 73 5.61 -3.29 -11.09
N LEU A 74 4.31 -3.00 -11.00
CA LEU A 74 3.38 -3.82 -10.25
C LEU A 74 3.21 -5.21 -10.89
N GLU A 75 3.48 -6.26 -10.10
CA GLU A 75 3.20 -7.65 -10.45
C GLU A 75 1.94 -8.14 -9.72
N GLU A 76 1.01 -8.76 -10.45
CA GLU A 76 -0.31 -9.21 -9.96
C GLU A 76 -0.47 -10.70 -9.71
#